data_AF-C6LFD7-F1
#
_entry.id   AF-C6LFD7-F1
#
_cell.length_a   1.000
_cell.length_b   1.000
_cell.length_c   1.000
_cell.angle_alpha   90.00
_cell.angle_beta   90.00
_cell.angle_gamma   90.00
#
_symmetry.space_group_name_H-M   'P 1'
#
loop_
_entity.id
_entity.type
_entity.pdbx_description
1 polymer ?
#
loop_
_entity_poly.entity_id
_entity_poly.type
_entity_poly.pdbx_seq_one_letter_code
_entity_poly.pdbx_strand_id
1 'polypeptide(L)'
;MRLLMREGKCPEAGRENIMRYEWMDTYLLQKRGVTKDLQETWNWIRYHVGGKMFAAICLGADGKPYYINLKLEPAEGEFFRTQYEDIIPGYYSDKLHWNSIKPDGEVPDELLKGMLDKSYRLVLSGFSKKKQREILGLSCCGTECAACGYYGTMCQGCNELQGRVFHAPEGKPCPIYACAVRKKRMVNCAECDILPCSIWQETKDPQLSENAFQKSIENRINNLRSDKKHGI
;
A
#
# COMPACT_ATOMS: atom_id res chain seq x y z
N MET A 1 -27.27 -4.62 41.93
CA MET A 1 -27.85 -3.38 41.38
C MET A 1 -27.38 -3.25 39.92
N ARG A 2 -27.78 -4.17 39.02
CA ARG A 2 -28.90 -4.07 38.05
C ARG A 2 -28.98 -2.74 37.26
N LEU A 3 -28.93 -2.90 35.92
CA LEU A 3 -29.30 -1.99 34.82
C LEU A 3 -28.38 -0.77 34.61
N LEU A 4 -27.88 -0.48 33.41
CA LEU A 4 -28.63 -0.30 32.16
C LEU A 4 -27.89 -0.88 30.94
N MET A 5 -28.37 -2.02 30.45
CA MET A 5 -28.28 -2.38 29.03
C MET A 5 -29.26 -1.44 28.31
N ARG A 6 -28.76 -0.53 27.46
CA ARG A 6 -29.62 0.18 26.51
C ARG A 6 -29.74 -0.67 25.26
N GLU A 7 -30.97 -1.08 25.00
CA GLU A 7 -31.42 -1.85 23.85
C GLU A 7 -31.13 -1.09 22.55
N GLY A 8 -30.04 -1.47 21.88
CA GLY A 8 -29.93 -1.31 20.43
C GLY A 8 -30.66 -2.48 19.80
N LYS A 9 -31.91 -2.27 19.36
CA LYS A 9 -32.64 -3.25 18.55
C LYS A 9 -31.79 -3.64 17.34
N CYS A 10 -31.49 -4.94 17.24
CA CYS A 10 -30.95 -5.53 16.01
C CYS A 10 -32.00 -5.34 14.91
N PRO A 11 -31.69 -4.72 13.75
CA PRO A 11 -32.61 -4.68 12.63
C PRO A 11 -32.94 -6.10 12.16
N GLU A 12 -34.19 -6.30 11.77
CA GLU A 12 -34.80 -7.59 11.43
C GLU A 12 -34.01 -8.39 10.38
N ALA A 13 -33.98 -9.70 10.58
CA ALA A 13 -33.44 -10.68 9.65
C ALA A 13 -34.22 -10.65 8.33
N GLY A 14 -33.64 -10.08 7.27
CA GLY A 14 -34.35 -9.88 6.02
C GLY A 14 -33.46 -9.52 4.83
N ARG A 15 -32.35 -10.24 4.64
CA ARG A 15 -31.61 -10.49 3.37
C ARG A 15 -30.37 -11.30 3.73
N GLU A 16 -29.99 -12.28 2.91
CA GLU A 16 -28.65 -12.88 3.02
C GLU A 16 -27.64 -11.74 2.88
N ASN A 17 -26.94 -11.40 3.97
CA ASN A 17 -25.96 -10.32 3.99
C ASN A 17 -24.68 -10.81 3.28
N ILE A 18 -24.75 -10.88 1.95
CA ILE A 18 -23.64 -11.19 1.06
C ILE A 18 -22.90 -9.87 0.84
N MET A 19 -21.60 -9.86 1.17
CA MET A 19 -20.76 -8.68 0.94
C MET A 19 -20.68 -8.39 -0.56
N ARG A 20 -21.21 -7.24 -0.98
CA ARG A 20 -21.21 -6.78 -2.38
C ARG A 20 -19.80 -6.71 -2.97
N TYR A 21 -18.82 -6.37 -2.16
CA TYR A 21 -17.45 -6.06 -2.59
C TYR A 21 -16.54 -7.31 -2.60
N GLU A 22 -16.99 -8.42 -3.20
CA GLU A 22 -16.26 -9.70 -3.24
C GLU A 22 -14.84 -9.58 -3.84
N TRP A 23 -14.62 -8.56 -4.68
CA TRP A 23 -13.32 -8.25 -5.27
C TRP A 23 -12.27 -7.73 -4.27
N MET A 24 -12.67 -7.29 -3.07
CA MET A 24 -11.82 -6.56 -2.14
C MET A 24 -10.56 -7.34 -1.74
N ASP A 25 -10.69 -8.64 -1.48
CA ASP A 25 -9.56 -9.45 -1.04
C ASP A 25 -8.49 -9.57 -2.13
N THR A 26 -8.92 -9.95 -3.34
CA THR A 26 -8.04 -10.05 -4.50
C THR A 26 -7.40 -8.71 -4.82
N TYR A 27 -8.16 -7.62 -4.76
CA TYR A 27 -7.68 -6.28 -5.05
C TYR A 27 -6.61 -5.79 -4.07
N LEU A 28 -6.81 -6.02 -2.76
CA LEU A 28 -5.85 -5.58 -1.74
C LEU A 28 -4.60 -6.45 -1.71
N LEU A 29 -4.72 -7.77 -1.91
CA LEU A 29 -3.58 -8.69 -1.91
C LEU A 29 -2.67 -8.54 -3.14
N GLN A 30 -3.15 -7.89 -4.21
CA GLN A 30 -2.30 -7.51 -5.35
C GLN A 30 -1.35 -6.34 -5.04
N LYS A 31 -1.59 -5.58 -3.97
CA LYS A 31 -0.74 -4.44 -3.61
C LYS A 31 0.55 -4.91 -2.94
N ARG A 32 1.67 -4.28 -3.30
CA ARG A 32 2.98 -4.64 -2.75
C ARG A 32 3.04 -4.50 -1.23
N GLY A 33 3.62 -5.49 -0.57
CA GLY A 33 3.82 -5.48 0.88
C GLY A 33 2.53 -5.61 1.70
N VAL A 34 1.39 -5.92 1.07
CA VAL A 34 0.15 -6.21 1.79
C VAL A 34 0.19 -7.63 2.33
N THR A 35 -0.19 -7.77 3.59
CA THR A 35 -0.44 -9.05 4.25
C THR A 35 -1.83 -9.06 4.87
N LYS A 36 -2.37 -10.25 5.12
CA LYS A 36 -3.69 -10.47 5.70
C LYS A 36 -3.62 -11.44 6.87
N ASP A 37 -4.39 -11.17 7.91
CA ASP A 37 -4.60 -12.10 9.02
C ASP A 37 -6.05 -12.03 9.54
N LEU A 38 -6.41 -12.99 10.40
CA LEU A 38 -7.64 -12.98 11.18
C LEU A 38 -7.29 -12.65 12.63
N GLN A 39 -7.87 -11.59 13.17
CA GLN A 39 -7.83 -11.31 14.60
C GLN A 39 -9.01 -12.00 15.27
N GLU A 40 -8.79 -13.22 15.77
CA GLU A 40 -9.84 -14.07 16.34
C GLU A 40 -10.59 -13.39 17.49
N THR A 41 -9.89 -12.63 18.33
CA THR A 41 -10.51 -11.98 19.50
C THR A 41 -11.53 -10.91 19.14
N TRP A 42 -11.40 -10.29 17.96
CA TRP A 42 -12.32 -9.26 17.47
C TRP A 42 -13.21 -9.76 16.33
N ASN A 43 -12.90 -10.94 15.80
CA ASN A 43 -13.44 -11.51 14.59
C ASN A 43 -13.25 -10.62 13.34
N TRP A 44 -12.04 -10.08 13.14
CA TRP A 44 -11.76 -9.17 12.02
C TRP A 44 -10.73 -9.76 11.07
N ILE A 45 -11.03 -9.75 9.77
CA ILE A 45 -10.04 -9.99 8.72
C ILE A 45 -9.33 -8.67 8.46
N ARG A 46 -8.02 -8.59 8.68
CA ARG A 46 -7.28 -7.32 8.64
C ARG A 46 -6.23 -7.32 7.55
N TYR A 47 -6.12 -6.20 6.86
CA TYR A 47 -5.11 -5.94 5.84
C TYR A 47 -4.07 -4.99 6.38
N HIS A 48 -2.80 -5.39 6.26
CA HIS A 48 -1.65 -4.69 6.78
C HIS A 48 -0.70 -4.29 5.67
N VAL A 49 0.00 -3.18 5.85
CA VAL A 49 1.17 -2.80 5.05
C VAL A 49 2.32 -2.50 6.00
N GLY A 50 3.44 -3.20 5.84
CA GLY A 50 4.57 -3.09 6.77
C GLY A 50 4.21 -3.41 8.22
N GLY A 51 3.24 -4.32 8.44
CA GLY A 51 2.75 -4.70 9.77
C GLY A 51 1.77 -3.72 10.42
N LYS A 52 1.37 -2.63 9.75
CA LYS A 52 0.35 -1.70 10.24
C LYS A 52 -0.97 -1.88 9.48
N MET A 53 -2.07 -1.99 10.21
CA MET A 53 -3.40 -2.15 9.63
C MET A 53 -3.83 -0.88 8.89
N PHE A 54 -4.38 -1.04 7.69
CA PHE A 54 -4.97 0.05 6.90
C PHE A 54 -6.42 -0.24 6.51
N ALA A 55 -6.84 -1.51 6.44
CA ALA A 55 -8.23 -1.87 6.21
C ALA A 55 -8.60 -3.15 6.98
N ALA A 56 -9.88 -3.37 7.23
CA ALA A 56 -10.39 -4.60 7.81
C ALA A 56 -11.82 -4.90 7.34
N ILE A 57 -12.18 -6.18 7.27
CA ILE A 57 -13.55 -6.64 7.23
C ILE A 57 -13.90 -7.07 8.65
N CYS A 58 -14.78 -6.30 9.30
CA CYS A 58 -15.27 -6.57 10.64
C CYS A 58 -16.40 -7.58 10.53
N LEU A 59 -16.26 -8.77 11.11
CA LEU A 59 -17.30 -9.80 11.08
C LEU A 59 -18.19 -9.70 12.32
N GLY A 60 -19.47 -10.02 12.15
CA GLY A 60 -20.43 -10.21 13.23
C GLY A 60 -20.18 -11.51 13.99
N ALA A 61 -20.95 -11.73 15.06
CA ALA A 61 -20.88 -12.97 15.85
C ALA A 61 -21.27 -14.23 15.02
N ASP A 62 -22.05 -14.03 13.96
CA ASP A 62 -22.44 -15.07 12.99
C ASP A 62 -21.39 -15.29 11.87
N GLY A 63 -20.23 -14.63 11.96
CA GLY A 63 -19.14 -14.74 11.00
C GLY A 63 -19.38 -13.97 9.69
N LYS A 64 -20.47 -13.21 9.56
CA LYS A 64 -20.78 -12.46 8.34
C LYS A 64 -20.14 -11.07 8.35
N PRO A 65 -19.75 -10.51 7.19
CA PRO A 65 -19.30 -9.13 7.09
C PRO A 65 -20.33 -8.18 7.67
N TYR A 66 -19.90 -7.36 8.63
CA TYR A 66 -20.72 -6.35 9.29
C TYR A 66 -20.33 -4.94 8.85
N TYR A 67 -19.03 -4.67 8.75
CA TYR A 67 -18.49 -3.43 8.19
C TYR A 67 -17.16 -3.68 7.46
N ILE A 68 -16.87 -2.81 6.50
CA ILE A 68 -15.53 -2.62 5.94
C ILE A 68 -14.95 -1.37 6.59
N ASN A 69 -13.88 -1.51 7.36
CA ASN A 69 -13.28 -0.40 8.10
C ASN A 69 -11.96 0.01 7.46
N LEU A 70 -11.74 1.30 7.19
CA LEU A 70 -10.53 1.83 6.54
C LEU A 70 -10.14 3.21 7.07
N LYS A 71 -8.88 3.60 6.88
CA LYS A 71 -8.39 4.95 7.22
C LYS A 71 -8.55 5.93 6.07
N LEU A 72 -8.89 7.16 6.39
CA LEU A 72 -8.79 8.31 5.48
C LEU A 72 -8.19 9.50 6.23
N GLU A 73 -7.78 10.51 5.48
CA GLU A 73 -7.51 11.83 6.06
C GLU A 73 -8.80 12.40 6.68
N PRO A 74 -8.73 13.09 7.83
CA PRO A 74 -9.93 13.50 8.58
C PRO A 74 -10.99 14.26 7.76
N ALA A 75 -10.55 15.26 6.99
CA ALA A 75 -11.45 16.09 6.17
C ALA A 75 -12.12 15.28 5.04
N GLU A 76 -11.43 14.29 4.50
CA GLU A 76 -11.97 13.42 3.47
C GLU A 76 -12.96 12.41 4.03
N GLY A 77 -12.65 11.82 5.19
CA GLY A 77 -13.59 10.96 5.91
C GLY A 77 -14.88 11.70 6.26
N GLU A 78 -14.78 12.93 6.76
CA GLU A 78 -15.94 13.77 7.04
C GLU A 78 -16.78 14.07 5.79
N PHE A 79 -16.12 14.43 4.69
CA PHE A 79 -16.79 14.65 3.41
C PHE A 79 -17.60 13.41 2.98
N PHE A 80 -16.97 12.22 2.95
CA PHE A 80 -17.67 11.01 2.50
C PHE A 80 -18.82 10.58 3.40
N ARG A 81 -18.70 10.72 4.72
CA ARG A 81 -19.80 10.47 5.67
C ARG A 81 -21.00 11.40 5.46
N THR A 82 -20.76 12.60 4.91
CA THR A 82 -21.83 13.54 4.55
C THR A 82 -22.49 13.18 3.22
N GLN A 83 -21.73 12.58 2.29
CA GLN A 83 -22.24 12.24 0.95
C GLN A 83 -22.93 10.88 0.88
N TYR A 84 -22.56 9.93 1.75
CA TYR A 84 -23.03 8.55 1.69
C TYR A 84 -23.50 8.06 3.07
N GLU A 85 -24.77 7.69 3.18
CA GLU A 85 -25.35 7.14 4.42
C GLU A 85 -24.75 5.78 4.85
N ASP A 86 -24.12 5.09 3.90
CA ASP A 86 -23.44 3.82 4.13
C ASP A 86 -22.04 3.97 4.68
N ILE A 87 -21.53 5.20 4.77
CA ILE A 87 -20.22 5.51 5.34
C ILE A 87 -20.44 6.19 6.68
N ILE A 88 -20.03 5.53 7.76
CA ILE A 88 -20.20 5.99 9.13
C ILE A 88 -18.85 6.13 9.84
N PRO A 89 -18.79 6.80 11.01
CA PRO A 89 -17.56 6.84 11.81
C PRO A 89 -17.05 5.44 12.16
N GLY A 90 -15.73 5.28 12.24
CA GLY A 90 -15.07 3.98 12.41
C GLY A 90 -15.59 3.13 13.57
N TYR A 91 -16.01 1.90 13.24
CA TYR A 91 -16.45 0.88 14.17
C TYR A 91 -15.30 0.43 15.09
N TYR A 92 -15.52 0.47 16.41
CA TYR A 92 -14.52 0.20 17.45
C TYR A 92 -13.12 0.84 17.22
N SER A 93 -13.08 1.95 16.50
CA SER A 93 -11.85 2.60 16.07
C SER A 93 -11.89 4.11 16.36
N ASP A 94 -10.75 4.78 16.17
CA ASP A 94 -10.68 6.23 16.23
C ASP A 94 -11.55 6.86 15.13
N LYS A 95 -12.59 7.60 15.53
CA LYS A 95 -13.64 8.12 14.64
C LYS A 95 -13.18 9.29 13.78
N LEU A 96 -12.00 9.85 14.08
CA LEU A 96 -11.42 10.93 13.30
C LEU A 96 -10.79 10.39 12.00
N HIS A 97 -10.03 9.31 12.10
CA HIS A 97 -9.29 8.76 10.94
C HIS A 97 -9.95 7.52 10.33
N TRP A 98 -10.72 6.76 11.09
CA TRP A 98 -11.35 5.52 10.60
C TRP A 98 -12.80 5.75 10.20
N ASN A 99 -13.18 5.07 9.12
CA ASN A 99 -14.51 5.10 8.53
C ASN A 99 -14.97 3.66 8.29
N SER A 100 -16.23 3.38 8.57
CA SER A 100 -16.83 2.08 8.34
C SER A 100 -17.90 2.15 7.26
N ILE A 101 -17.80 1.25 6.29
CA ILE A 101 -18.64 1.16 5.11
C ILE A 101 -19.53 -0.07 5.27
N LYS A 102 -20.84 0.07 5.02
CA LYS A 102 -21.75 -1.08 5.00
C LYS A 102 -21.39 -2.03 3.85
N PRO A 103 -21.27 -3.35 4.12
CA PRO A 103 -20.81 -4.32 3.14
C PRO A 103 -21.84 -4.60 2.02
N ASP A 104 -23.10 -4.25 2.23
CA ASP A 104 -24.25 -4.39 1.34
C ASP A 104 -24.81 -3.03 0.85
N GLY A 105 -24.10 -1.93 1.12
CA GLY A 105 -24.51 -0.57 0.77
C GLY A 105 -24.30 -0.19 -0.71
N GLU A 106 -24.49 1.11 -0.99
CA GLU A 106 -24.51 1.70 -2.33
C GLU A 106 -23.26 2.52 -2.69
N VAL A 107 -22.18 2.41 -1.92
CA VAL A 107 -20.90 3.04 -2.26
C VAL A 107 -20.38 2.44 -3.58
N PRO A 108 -20.14 3.24 -4.63
CA PRO A 108 -19.66 2.70 -5.91
C PRO A 108 -18.31 1.99 -5.76
N ASP A 109 -18.15 0.88 -6.47
CA ASP A 109 -16.94 0.04 -6.40
C ASP A 109 -15.64 0.82 -6.63
N GLU A 110 -15.61 1.67 -7.66
CA GLU A 110 -14.43 2.49 -7.96
C GLU A 110 -14.15 3.54 -6.87
N LEU A 111 -15.19 4.03 -6.19
CA LEU A 111 -15.01 4.92 -5.05
C LEU A 111 -14.40 4.16 -3.86
N LEU A 112 -14.92 2.97 -3.54
CA LEU A 112 -14.36 2.15 -2.46
C LEU A 112 -12.92 1.72 -2.75
N LYS A 113 -12.59 1.33 -3.99
CA LYS A 113 -11.21 1.08 -4.41
C LYS A 113 -10.33 2.31 -4.18
N GLY A 114 -10.80 3.49 -4.59
CA GLY A 114 -10.08 4.75 -4.36
C GLY A 114 -9.85 5.06 -2.88
N MET A 115 -10.83 4.79 -2.01
CA MET A 115 -10.68 4.95 -0.56
C MET A 115 -9.68 3.95 0.04
N LEU A 116 -9.74 2.70 -0.39
CA LEU A 116 -8.79 1.65 0.03
C LEU A 116 -7.35 1.98 -0.40
N ASP A 117 -7.18 2.52 -1.61
CA ASP A 117 -5.88 3.01 -2.12
C ASP A 117 -5.34 4.16 -1.28
N LYS A 118 -6.20 5.11 -0.92
CA LYS A 118 -5.82 6.22 -0.04
C LYS A 118 -5.44 5.71 1.35
N SER A 119 -6.20 4.76 1.90
CA SER A 119 -5.87 4.15 3.19
C SER A 119 -4.50 3.45 3.17
N TYR A 120 -4.26 2.62 2.14
CA TYR A 120 -2.97 1.95 1.92
C TYR A 120 -1.81 2.97 1.87
N ARG A 121 -1.96 4.02 1.04
CA ARG A 121 -0.95 5.08 0.91
C ARG A 121 -0.70 5.81 2.21
N LEU A 122 -1.77 6.20 2.91
CA LEU A 122 -1.69 6.95 4.15
C LEU A 122 -0.86 6.20 5.20
N VAL A 123 -1.06 4.88 5.31
CA VAL A 123 -0.29 4.06 6.24
C VAL A 123 1.14 3.84 5.74
N LEU A 124 1.34 3.60 4.44
CA LEU A 124 2.67 3.43 3.84
C LEU A 124 3.53 4.70 3.97
N SER A 125 2.97 5.88 3.68
CA SER A 125 3.65 7.17 3.77
C SER A 125 4.07 7.54 5.19
N GLY A 126 3.41 6.97 6.20
CA GLY A 126 3.78 7.11 7.61
C GLY A 126 5.07 6.39 8.01
N PHE A 127 5.69 5.60 7.13
CA PHE A 127 7.01 5.00 7.36
C PHE A 127 8.14 5.86 6.81
N SER A 128 9.38 5.65 7.28
CA SER A 128 10.55 6.28 6.68
C SER A 128 10.71 5.85 5.22
N LYS A 129 11.29 6.71 4.37
CA LYS A 129 11.48 6.40 2.93
C LYS A 129 12.35 5.16 2.69
N LYS A 130 13.30 4.87 3.60
CA LYS A 130 14.05 3.60 3.61
C LYS A 130 13.11 2.42 3.82
N LYS A 131 12.25 2.50 4.85
CA LYS A 131 11.31 1.43 5.19
C LYS A 131 10.23 1.24 4.12
N GLN A 132 9.76 2.31 3.48
CA GLN A 132 8.85 2.23 2.35
C GLN A 132 9.43 1.40 1.19
N ARG A 133 10.69 1.66 0.80
CA ARG A 133 11.39 0.83 -0.21
C ARG A 133 11.48 -0.64 0.19
N GLU A 134 11.76 -0.93 1.45
CA GLU A 134 11.80 -2.31 1.97
C GLU A 134 10.43 -2.99 1.87
N ILE A 135 9.36 -2.31 2.31
CA ILE A 135 7.98 -2.83 2.26
C ILE A 135 7.56 -3.10 0.83
N LEU A 136 7.89 -2.20 -0.11
CA LEU A 136 7.61 -2.36 -1.52
C LEU A 136 8.49 -3.44 -2.18
N GLY A 137 9.57 -3.89 -1.53
CA GLY A 137 10.54 -4.80 -2.14
C GLY A 137 11.27 -4.18 -3.35
N LEU A 138 11.28 -2.84 -3.44
CA LEU A 138 11.79 -2.11 -4.58
C LEU A 138 12.92 -1.16 -4.17
N SER A 139 13.99 -1.20 -4.94
CA SER A 139 15.07 -0.22 -4.85
C SER A 139 14.62 1.15 -5.38
N CYS A 140 15.43 2.19 -5.13
CA CYS A 140 15.13 3.55 -5.61
C CYS A 140 15.02 3.67 -7.14
N CYS A 141 15.60 2.73 -7.88
CA CYS A 141 15.54 2.68 -9.34
C CYS A 141 14.53 1.64 -9.86
N GLY A 142 13.69 1.03 -9.03
CA GLY A 142 12.68 0.06 -9.48
C GLY A 142 13.16 -1.37 -9.66
N THR A 143 14.44 -1.66 -9.37
CA THR A 143 14.91 -3.06 -9.32
C THR A 143 14.31 -3.76 -8.11
N GLU A 144 13.78 -4.97 -8.33
CA GLU A 144 13.36 -5.90 -7.29
C GLU A 144 14.56 -6.71 -6.82
N CYS A 145 15.13 -6.30 -5.68
CA CYS A 145 16.35 -6.95 -5.18
C CYS A 145 16.14 -8.43 -4.89
N ALA A 146 14.96 -8.84 -4.42
CA ALA A 146 14.65 -10.24 -4.14
C ALA A 146 14.66 -11.16 -5.38
N ALA A 147 14.46 -10.59 -6.58
CA ALA A 147 14.54 -11.33 -7.85
C ALA A 147 15.95 -11.34 -8.45
N CYS A 148 16.93 -10.67 -7.81
CA CYS A 148 18.30 -10.57 -8.29
C CYS A 148 19.17 -11.65 -7.65
N GLY A 149 19.83 -12.49 -8.46
CA GLY A 149 20.70 -13.59 -7.97
C GLY A 149 21.92 -13.14 -7.15
N TYR A 150 22.25 -11.85 -7.18
CA TYR A 150 23.34 -11.26 -6.40
C TYR A 150 22.90 -10.75 -5.02
N TYR A 151 21.60 -10.62 -4.78
CA TYR A 151 21.09 -10.09 -3.52
C TYR A 151 21.26 -11.10 -2.38
N GLY A 152 21.71 -10.62 -1.21
CA GLY A 152 22.01 -11.44 -0.04
C GLY A 152 23.38 -12.14 -0.08
N THR A 153 24.00 -12.28 -1.25
CA THR A 153 25.34 -12.83 -1.41
C THR A 153 26.38 -11.71 -1.55
N MET A 154 26.64 -11.27 -2.79
CA MET A 154 27.59 -10.19 -3.08
C MET A 154 26.98 -8.79 -2.96
N CYS A 155 25.66 -8.66 -2.86
CA CYS A 155 24.96 -7.38 -2.78
C CYS A 155 23.95 -7.38 -1.63
N GLN A 156 24.13 -6.48 -0.66
CA GLN A 156 23.17 -6.27 0.43
C GLN A 156 22.07 -5.24 0.09
N GLY A 157 21.99 -4.84 -1.19
CA GLY A 157 21.02 -3.87 -1.69
C GLY A 157 21.43 -2.41 -1.45
N CYS A 158 20.86 -1.51 -2.26
CA CYS A 158 21.24 -0.09 -2.25
C CYS A 158 20.94 0.63 -0.93
N ASN A 159 19.94 0.15 -0.17
CA ASN A 159 19.59 0.70 1.14
C ASN A 159 20.74 0.52 2.15
N GLU A 160 21.27 -0.70 2.30
CA GLU A 160 22.34 -0.99 3.24
C GLU A 160 23.70 -0.50 2.75
N LEU A 161 23.96 -0.62 1.44
CA LEU A 161 25.21 -0.16 0.84
C LEU A 161 25.26 1.35 0.59
N GLN A 162 24.22 2.10 0.98
CA GLN A 162 24.08 3.54 0.72
C GLN A 162 24.30 3.91 -0.77
N GLY A 163 23.85 3.04 -1.67
CA GLY A 163 24.00 3.17 -3.12
C GLY A 163 25.31 2.62 -3.70
N ARG A 164 26.28 2.19 -2.89
CA ARG A 164 27.56 1.60 -3.34
C ARG A 164 27.42 0.11 -3.65
N VAL A 165 26.53 -0.21 -4.59
CA VAL A 165 26.34 -1.59 -5.09
C VAL A 165 27.52 -1.99 -6.00
N PHE A 166 27.69 -3.29 -6.26
CA PHE A 166 28.86 -3.82 -6.99
C PHE A 166 29.08 -3.23 -8.39
N HIS A 167 28.02 -2.76 -9.05
CA HIS A 167 28.07 -2.14 -10.38
C HIS A 167 28.01 -0.60 -10.34
N ALA A 168 28.17 0.01 -9.15
CA ALA A 168 28.31 1.46 -9.00
C ALA A 168 29.79 1.88 -9.19
N PRO A 169 30.07 3.15 -9.52
CA PRO A 169 31.45 3.64 -9.61
C PRO A 169 32.19 3.43 -8.29
N GLU A 170 33.47 3.08 -8.37
CA GLU A 170 34.28 2.72 -7.20
C GLU A 170 34.23 3.82 -6.12
N GLY A 171 33.96 3.40 -4.88
CA GLY A 171 33.83 4.28 -3.72
C GLY A 171 32.62 5.23 -3.71
N LYS A 172 31.82 5.28 -4.80
CA LYS A 172 30.73 6.25 -4.98
C LYS A 172 29.37 5.55 -5.05
N PRO A 173 28.29 6.20 -4.57
CA PRO A 173 26.95 5.68 -4.78
C PRO A 173 26.60 5.69 -6.27
N CYS A 174 25.74 4.76 -6.69
CA CYS A 174 25.06 4.82 -7.98
C CYS A 174 24.43 6.22 -8.21
N PRO A 175 24.57 6.81 -9.41
CA PRO A 175 24.01 8.13 -9.72
C PRO A 175 22.51 8.26 -9.44
N ILE A 176 21.71 7.21 -9.70
CA ILE A 176 20.27 7.21 -9.41
C ILE A 176 20.03 7.31 -7.90
N TYR A 177 20.76 6.54 -7.08
CA TYR A 177 20.64 6.60 -5.62
C TYR A 177 21.08 7.96 -5.07
N ALA A 178 22.20 8.50 -5.56
CA ALA A 178 22.68 9.81 -5.19
C ALA A 178 21.65 10.91 -5.47
N CYS A 179 20.97 10.84 -6.62
CA CYS A 179 19.91 11.76 -6.99
C CYS A 179 18.64 11.54 -6.17
N ALA A 180 17.99 10.38 -6.32
CA ALA A 180 16.68 10.12 -5.74
C ALA A 180 16.73 10.13 -4.21
N VAL A 181 17.65 9.39 -3.59
CA VAL A 181 17.64 9.17 -2.14
C VAL A 181 18.39 10.26 -1.38
N ARG A 182 19.59 10.66 -1.83
CA ARG A 182 20.41 11.63 -1.09
C ARG A 182 20.02 13.09 -1.38
N LYS A 183 19.90 13.46 -2.66
CA LYS A 183 19.62 14.85 -3.08
C LYS A 183 18.13 15.19 -3.00
N LYS A 184 17.28 14.45 -3.71
CA LYS A 184 15.83 14.71 -3.80
C LYS A 184 15.02 14.14 -2.64
N ARG A 185 15.64 13.29 -1.82
CA ARG A 185 15.00 12.64 -0.67
C ARG A 185 13.73 11.88 -1.04
N MET A 186 13.63 11.27 -2.21
CA MET A 186 12.48 10.48 -2.65
C MET A 186 12.52 9.04 -2.09
N VAL A 187 11.37 8.36 -2.04
CA VAL A 187 11.32 6.92 -1.82
C VAL A 187 12.00 6.23 -3.00
N ASN A 188 11.57 6.53 -4.21
CA ASN A 188 12.14 6.00 -5.45
C ASN A 188 11.90 6.99 -6.60
N CYS A 189 12.39 6.66 -7.79
CA CYS A 189 12.25 7.54 -8.95
C CYS A 189 10.80 7.73 -9.44
N ALA A 190 9.80 6.97 -8.97
CA ALA A 190 8.40 7.16 -9.35
C ALA A 190 7.84 8.53 -8.92
N GLU A 191 8.43 9.15 -7.90
CA GLU A 191 8.13 10.51 -7.44
C GLU A 191 8.74 11.60 -8.35
N CYS A 192 9.57 11.24 -9.33
CA CYS A 192 10.20 12.21 -10.22
C CYS A 192 9.34 12.43 -11.46
N ASP A 193 9.03 13.70 -11.76
CA ASP A 193 8.21 14.08 -12.92
C ASP A 193 8.86 13.74 -14.27
N ILE A 194 10.17 13.61 -14.28
CA ILE A 194 10.97 13.33 -15.49
C ILE A 194 11.53 11.90 -15.43
N LEU A 195 10.67 10.90 -15.21
CA LEU A 195 11.06 9.48 -15.18
C LEU A 195 10.82 8.82 -16.55
N PRO A 196 11.86 8.23 -17.20
CA PRO A 196 13.28 8.26 -16.87
C PRO A 196 13.97 9.55 -17.34
N CYS A 197 14.95 10.03 -16.58
CA CYS A 197 15.80 11.17 -16.95
C CYS A 197 17.17 10.71 -17.46
N SER A 198 18.02 11.66 -17.87
CA SER A 198 19.37 11.39 -18.39
C SER A 198 20.23 10.52 -17.47
N ILE A 199 20.09 10.67 -16.15
CA ILE A 199 20.83 9.88 -15.14
C ILE A 199 20.64 8.38 -15.37
N TRP A 200 19.46 7.94 -15.84
CA TRP A 200 19.23 6.52 -16.09
C TRP A 200 20.15 5.97 -17.16
N GLN A 201 20.35 6.72 -18.25
CA GLN A 201 21.23 6.35 -19.36
C GLN A 201 22.70 6.30 -18.94
N GLU A 202 23.11 7.21 -18.04
CA GLU A 202 24.47 7.25 -17.47
C GLU A 202 24.80 6.02 -16.60
N THR A 203 23.82 5.19 -16.23
CA THR A 203 24.03 3.98 -15.42
C THR A 203 24.21 2.70 -16.22
N LYS A 204 24.42 2.79 -17.54
CA LYS A 204 24.66 1.62 -18.39
C LYS A 204 25.95 0.91 -17.97
N ASP A 205 25.83 -0.38 -17.69
CA ASP A 205 26.99 -1.25 -17.61
C ASP A 205 27.60 -1.40 -19.02
N PRO A 206 28.89 -1.05 -19.24
CA PRO A 206 29.55 -1.20 -20.53
C PRO A 206 29.51 -2.63 -21.11
N GLN A 207 29.35 -3.64 -20.25
CA GLN A 207 29.26 -5.06 -20.65
C GLN A 207 27.86 -5.43 -21.19
N LEU A 208 26.83 -4.61 -20.95
CA LEU A 208 25.49 -4.84 -21.47
C LEU A 208 25.33 -4.29 -22.89
N SER A 209 24.66 -5.07 -23.74
CA SER A 209 24.19 -4.58 -25.03
C SER A 209 23.16 -3.47 -24.84
N GLU A 210 23.05 -2.59 -25.85
CA GLU A 210 22.06 -1.49 -25.82
C GLU A 210 20.63 -2.01 -25.62
N ASN A 211 20.27 -3.07 -26.34
CA ASN A 211 18.94 -3.68 -26.23
C ASN A 211 18.66 -4.24 -24.83
N ALA A 212 19.64 -4.93 -24.23
CA ALA A 212 19.49 -5.49 -22.89
C ALA A 212 19.36 -4.38 -21.83
N PHE A 213 20.14 -3.30 -21.98
CA PHE A 213 20.07 -2.16 -21.09
C PHE A 213 18.73 -1.42 -21.18
N GLN A 214 18.23 -1.18 -22.39
CA GLN A 214 16.95 -0.54 -22.60
C GLN A 214 15.79 -1.36 -22.03
N LYS A 215 15.79 -2.69 -22.21
CA LYS A 215 14.83 -3.60 -21.55
C LYS A 215 14.91 -3.52 -20.02
N SER A 216 16.11 -3.41 -19.46
CA SER A 216 16.29 -3.22 -18.02
C SER A 216 15.70 -1.90 -17.52
N ILE A 217 15.84 -0.80 -18.29
CA ILE A 217 15.18 0.47 -17.99
C ILE A 217 13.65 0.31 -18.01
N GLU A 218 13.10 -0.29 -19.06
CA GLU A 218 11.65 -0.51 -19.20
C GLU A 218 11.07 -1.33 -18.06
N ASN A 219 11.69 -2.46 -17.71
CA ASN A 219 11.25 -3.32 -16.61
C ASN A 219 11.25 -2.56 -15.27
N ARG A 220 12.33 -1.83 -14.99
CA ARG A 220 12.45 -1.02 -13.77
C ARG A 220 11.40 0.10 -13.70
N ILE A 221 11.11 0.75 -14.81
CA ILE A 221 10.05 1.76 -14.90
C ILE A 221 8.68 1.10 -14.70
N ASN A 222 8.45 -0.06 -15.31
CA ASN A 222 7.20 -0.80 -15.13
C ASN A 222 6.98 -1.19 -13.67
N ASN A 223 8.04 -1.58 -12.96
CA ASN A 223 7.98 -1.83 -11.51
C ASN A 223 7.62 -0.56 -10.73
N LEU A 224 8.24 0.58 -11.07
CA LEU A 224 7.91 1.88 -10.44
C LEU A 224 6.50 2.39 -10.79
N ARG A 225 5.92 1.95 -11.91
CA ARG A 225 4.59 2.37 -12.38
C ARG A 225 3.47 1.40 -11.99
N SER A 226 3.76 0.11 -11.87
CA SER A 226 2.80 -0.87 -11.33
C SER A 226 2.47 -0.55 -9.88
N ASP A 227 3.41 0.04 -9.15
CA ASP A 227 3.23 0.73 -7.88
C ASP A 227 2.18 1.86 -7.96
N LYS A 228 2.19 2.69 -9.02
CA LYS A 228 1.19 3.77 -9.21
C LYS A 228 -0.21 3.25 -9.56
N LYS A 229 -0.32 2.16 -10.34
CA LYS A 229 -1.62 1.54 -10.71
C LYS A 229 -2.38 0.98 -9.50
N HIS A 230 -1.68 0.70 -8.41
CA HIS A 230 -2.26 0.23 -7.14
C HIS A 230 -2.31 1.34 -6.08
N GLY A 231 -2.18 2.61 -6.50
CA GLY A 231 -2.27 3.78 -5.65
C GLY A 231 -0.96 4.11 -4.95
N ILE A 232 0.05 4.60 -5.68
CA ILE A 232 1.16 5.43 -5.15
C ILE A 232 1.10 6.77 -5.86
#